data_AF-A0A3B0UHS8-F1
#
_entry.id   AF-A0A3B0UHS8-F1
#
_cell.length_a   1.000
_cell.length_b   1.000
_cell.length_c   1.000
_cell.angle_alpha   90.00
_cell.angle_beta   90.00
_cell.angle_gamma   90.00
#
_symmetry.space_group_name_H-M   'P 1'
#
loop_
_entity.id
_entity.type
_entity.pdbx_description
1 polymer ?
#
loop_
_entity_poly.entity_id
_entity_poly.type
_entity_poly.pdbx_seq_one_letter_code
_entity_poly.pdbx_strand_id
1 'polypeptide(L)' 'MTTQEQRRQKLLALVSGEGLTLVKPPTLLPASDYFDLAGEEFGRRLLLTSGANGTIYCLRPDFTLPIAKSYIGAKNP' A
#
# COMPACT_ATOMS: atom_id res chain seq x y z
N MET A 1 -14.41 -24.93 -14.28
CA MET A 1 -14.33 -23.58 -13.68
C MET A 1 -12.87 -23.28 -13.39
N THR A 2 -12.35 -22.09 -13.73
CA THR A 2 -10.98 -21.70 -13.35
C THR A 2 -10.90 -21.38 -11.86
N THR A 3 -9.87 -21.91 -11.19
CA THR A 3 -9.61 -21.67 -9.76
C THR A 3 -9.19 -20.22 -9.51
N GLN A 4 -9.28 -19.76 -8.25
CA GLN A 4 -8.83 -18.42 -7.88
C GLN A 4 -7.34 -18.22 -8.20
N GLU A 5 -6.51 -19.23 -7.95
CA GLU A 5 -5.07 -19.17 -8.26
C GLU A 5 -4.81 -19.08 -9.76
N GLN A 6 -5.54 -19.83 -10.59
CA GLN A 6 -5.41 -19.73 -12.04
C GLN A 6 -5.79 -18.32 -12.55
N ARG A 7 -6.80 -17.68 -11.95
CA ARG A 7 -7.17 -16.29 -12.31
C ARG A 7 -6.09 -15.30 -11.88
N ARG A 8 -5.53 -15.47 -10.67
CA ARG A 8 -4.43 -14.65 -10.16
C ARG A 8 -3.20 -14.72 -11.06
N GLN A 9 -2.80 -15.91 -11.47
CA GLN A 9 -1.66 -16.13 -12.36
C GLN A 9 -1.85 -15.46 -13.73
N LYS A 10 -3.07 -15.54 -14.30
CA LYS A 10 -3.38 -14.84 -15.55
C LYS A 10 -3.27 -13.32 -15.42
N LEU A 11 -3.75 -12.74 -14.31
CA LEU A 11 -3.61 -11.30 -14.06
C LEU A 11 -2.15 -10.89 -13.92
N LEU A 12 -1.35 -11.68 -13.18
CA LEU A 12 0.08 -11.43 -13.04
C LEU A 12 0.80 -11.42 -14.38
N ALA A 13 0.48 -12.36 -15.27
CA ALA A 13 1.08 -12.41 -16.60
C ALA A 13 0.80 -11.14 -17.44
N LEU A 14 -0.34 -10.46 -17.23
CA LEU A 14 -0.69 -9.24 -17.97
C LEU A 14 0.07 -7.99 -17.48
N VAL A 15 0.56 -8.01 -16.24
CA VAL A 15 1.20 -6.85 -15.60
C VAL A 15 2.67 -7.09 -15.26
N SER A 16 3.24 -8.18 -15.75
CA SER A 16 4.66 -8.53 -15.59
C SER A 16 5.42 -8.25 -16.89
N GLY A 17 6.66 -7.79 -16.79
CA GLY A 17 7.52 -7.46 -17.92
C GLY A 17 8.86 -6.90 -17.46
N GLU A 18 9.78 -6.69 -18.40
CA GLU A 18 11.06 -6.04 -18.10
C GLU A 18 10.85 -4.64 -17.53
N GLY A 19 11.62 -4.28 -16.51
CA GLY A 19 11.52 -3.00 -15.82
C GLY A 19 10.35 -2.87 -14.83
N LEU A 20 9.46 -3.87 -14.72
CA LEU A 20 8.38 -3.88 -13.74
C LEU A 20 8.75 -4.73 -12.53
N THR A 21 8.61 -4.15 -11.33
CA THR A 21 8.79 -4.86 -10.07
C THR A 21 7.45 -4.98 -9.35
N LEU A 22 7.02 -6.23 -9.11
CA LEU A 22 5.85 -6.48 -8.28
C LEU A 22 6.19 -6.16 -6.83
N VAL A 23 5.39 -5.30 -6.21
CA VAL A 23 5.56 -4.88 -4.82
C VAL A 23 4.33 -5.21 -4.00
N LYS A 24 4.55 -5.58 -2.74
CA LYS A 24 3.49 -5.88 -1.78
C LYS A 24 3.63 -4.94 -0.58
N PRO A 25 3.09 -3.71 -0.65
CA PRO A 25 3.17 -2.79 0.48
C PRO A 25 2.48 -3.39 1.72
N PRO A 26 2.88 -2.95 2.93
CA PRO A 26 2.23 -3.39 4.17
C PRO A 26 0.74 -3.05 4.19
N THR A 27 -0.08 -3.90 4.83
CA THR A 27 -1.52 -3.65 5.01
C THR A 27 -1.77 -2.61 6.11
N LEU A 28 -0.93 -2.57 7.14
CA LEU A 28 -1.00 -1.62 8.23
C LEU A 28 0.10 -0.57 8.04
N LEU A 29 -0.27 0.71 8.06
CA LEU A 29 0.63 1.84 7.79
C LEU A 29 0.46 2.93 8.87
N PRO A 30 1.48 3.75 9.16
CA PRO A 30 1.32 4.93 10.02
C PRO A 30 0.29 5.88 9.42
N ALA A 31 -0.71 6.28 10.21
CA ALA A 31 -1.78 7.14 9.70
C ALA A 31 -1.30 8.58 9.41
N SER A 32 -0.25 9.04 10.11
CA SER A 32 0.37 10.36 9.93
C SER A 32 0.73 10.64 8.46
N ASP A 33 1.26 9.64 7.75
CA ASP A 33 1.66 9.75 6.34
C ASP A 33 0.52 10.23 5.42
N TYR A 34 -0.72 9.90 5.78
CA TYR A 34 -1.90 10.22 4.99
C TYR A 34 -2.57 11.53 5.42
N PHE A 35 -2.51 11.85 6.71
CA PHE A 35 -2.98 13.14 7.21
C PHE A 35 -2.15 14.29 6.63
N ASP A 36 -0.83 14.11 6.55
CA ASP A 36 0.09 15.12 6.01
C ASP A 36 -0.18 15.44 4.52
N LEU A 37 -0.68 14.47 3.76
CA LEU A 37 -0.88 14.60 2.31
C LEU A 37 -2.28 15.13 1.93
N ALA A 38 -3.32 14.70 2.64
CA ALA A 38 -4.70 14.81 2.16
C ALA A 38 -5.67 15.52 3.14
N GLY A 39 -5.16 15.97 4.29
CA GLY A 39 -5.93 16.70 5.29
C GLY A 39 -6.97 15.85 6.03
N GLU A 40 -7.68 16.47 6.95
CA GLU A 40 -8.59 15.78 7.88
C GLU A 40 -9.76 15.05 7.19
N GLU A 41 -10.24 15.56 6.06
CA GLU A 41 -11.36 14.95 5.31
C GLU A 41 -10.98 13.59 4.69
N PHE A 42 -9.72 13.42 4.29
CA PHE A 42 -9.21 12.10 3.90
C PHE A 42 -9.11 11.17 5.10
N GLY A 43 -8.68 11.73 6.24
CA GLY A 43 -8.64 11.06 7.53
C GLY A 43 -9.95 10.38 7.95
N ARG A 44 -11.10 11.01 7.67
CA ARG A 44 -12.43 10.45 8.02
C ARG A 44 -12.76 9.14 7.31
N ARG A 45 -12.06 8.81 6.23
CA ARG A 45 -12.24 7.57 5.46
C ARG A 45 -11.26 6.47 5.87
N LEU A 46 -10.32 6.76 6.76
CA LEU A 46 -9.33 5.80 7.21
C LEU A 46 -9.91 4.87 8.27
N LEU A 47 -9.56 3.58 8.16
CA LEU A 47 -9.82 2.60 9.22
C LEU A 47 -8.64 2.63 10.19
N LEU A 48 -8.83 3.29 11.33
CA LEU A 48 -7.78 3.58 12.30
C LEU A 48 -7.69 2.54 13.42
N THR A 49 -6.48 2.29 13.90
CA THR A 49 -6.21 1.52 15.11
C THR A 49 -4.99 2.08 15.84
N SER A 50 -4.89 1.84 17.15
CA SER A 50 -3.78 2.33 17.97
C SER A 50 -2.82 1.20 18.31
N GLY A 51 -1.52 1.44 18.14
CA GLY A 51 -0.46 0.54 18.61
C GLY A 51 -0.17 0.70 20.10
N ALA A 52 0.51 -0.29 20.70
CA ALA A 52 0.87 -0.28 22.12
C ALA A 52 1.79 0.89 22.53
N ASN A 53 2.49 1.50 21.57
CA ASN A 53 3.36 2.65 21.74
C ASN A 53 2.65 4.00 21.51
N GLY A 54 1.32 4.01 21.32
CA GLY A 54 0.53 5.21 21.04
C GLY A 54 0.56 5.66 19.57
N THR A 55 1.28 4.96 18.67
CA THR A 55 1.23 5.27 17.24
C THR A 55 -0.15 4.94 16.67
N ILE A 56 -0.73 5.89 15.93
CA ILE A 56 -1.97 5.65 15.18
C ILE A 56 -1.61 5.04 13.83
N TYR A 57 -2.20 3.88 13.56
CA TYR A 57 -2.10 3.17 12.30
C TYR A 57 -3.42 3.25 11.54
N CYS A 58 -3.35 3.11 10.22
CA CYS A 58 -4.49 2.89 9.36
C CYS A 58 -4.33 1.60 8.55
N LEU A 59 -5.45 0.98 8.19
CA LEU A 59 -5.44 0.03 7.07
C LEU A 59 -5.15 0.80 5.79
N ARG A 60 -4.24 0.27 4.98
CA ARG A 60 -3.76 0.89 3.73
C ARG A 60 -4.96 1.33 2.85
N PRO A 61 -5.15 2.64 2.62
CA PRO A 61 -6.27 3.16 1.83
C PRO A 61 -6.03 3.06 0.32
N ASP A 62 -4.77 3.15 -0.12
CA ASP A 62 -4.36 3.05 -1.53
C ASP A 62 -2.94 2.47 -1.67
N PHE A 63 -2.52 2.21 -2.92
CA PHE A 63 -1.20 1.66 -3.21
C PHE A 63 -0.17 2.72 -3.62
N THR A 64 -0.60 3.90 -4.05
CA THR A 64 0.27 4.94 -4.63
C THR A 64 1.26 5.47 -3.61
N LEU A 65 0.78 5.98 -2.46
CA LEU A 65 1.66 6.55 -1.43
C LEU A 65 2.68 5.54 -0.87
N PRO A 66 2.30 4.33 -0.42
CA PRO A 66 3.25 3.40 0.18
C PRO A 66 4.24 2.84 -0.85
N ILE A 67 3.84 2.70 -2.12
CA ILE A 67 4.76 2.33 -3.20
C ILE A 67 5.74 3.47 -3.49
N ALA A 68 5.28 4.72 -3.60
CA ALA A 68 6.15 5.87 -3.83
C ALA A 68 7.15 6.05 -2.66
N LYS A 69 6.69 5.94 -1.41
CA LYS A 69 7.56 5.97 -0.23
C LYS A 69 8.56 4.83 -0.25
N SER A 70 8.14 3.61 -0.60
CA SER A 70 9.06 2.48 -0.73
C SER A 70 10.10 2.73 -1.82
N TYR A 71 9.71 3.26 -2.96
CA TYR A 71 10.61 3.52 -4.09
C TYR A 71 11.64 4.61 -3.75
N ILE A 72 11.18 5.72 -3.15
CA ILE A 72 12.05 6.84 -2.73
C ILE A 72 12.94 6.42 -1.56
N GLY A 73 12.40 5.71 -0.57
CA GLY A 73 13.14 5.23 0.59
C GLY A 73 14.14 4.13 0.24
N ALA A 74 13.85 3.34 -0.80
CA ALA A 74 14.81 2.42 -1.39
C ALA A 74 15.92 3.12 -2.18
N LYS A 75 15.90 4.48 -2.29
CA LYS A 75 16.87 5.36 -2.96
C LYS A 75 18.08 4.58 -3.50
N ASN A 76 17.88 4.02 -4.70
CA ASN A 76 18.83 3.48 -5.67
C ASN A 76 19.90 2.47 -5.18
N PRO A 77 20.24 1.41 -5.93
CA PRO A 77 21.66 1.19 -6.16
C PRO A 77 22.28 2.44 -6.80
#